data_AF-A0A1I8BIE2-F1
#
_entry.id   AF-A0A1I8BIE2-F1
#
_cell.length_a   1.000
_cell.length_b   1.000
_cell.length_c   1.000
_cell.angle_alpha   90.00
_cell.angle_beta   90.00
_cell.angle_gamma   90.00
#
_symmetry.space_group_name_H-M   'P 1'
#
loop_
_entity.id
_entity.type
_entity.pdbx_description
1 polymer ?
#
loop_
_entity_poly.entity_id
_entity_poly.type
_entity_poly.pdbx_seq_one_letter_code
_entity_poly.pdbx_strand_id
1 'polypeptide(L)'
;MLKRKNIISPNSANLIHNKMPRQQDQSDPIPLLIQQMETLGPSINAIIDSDILPSTTKTAFAALSAILGTCKEVIVRQQQQNAMDAARELERSRSIVLIGVPESENNSATGRAKEDVAAVEQILDGLGVQVLPSAVYRMGRINPAHKGS
;
A
#
# COMPACT_ATOMS: atom_id res chain seq x y z
N MET A 1 -57.40 -12.72 -15.47
CA MET A 1 -56.86 -13.45 -16.64
C MET A 1 -56.85 -12.51 -17.84
N LEU A 2 -55.89 -12.71 -18.75
CA LEU A 2 -55.61 -11.99 -20.02
C LEU A 2 -54.93 -10.60 -19.86
N LYS A 3 -53.87 -10.24 -20.59
CA LYS A 3 -52.91 -10.93 -21.49
C LYS A 3 -51.67 -10.00 -21.53
N ARG A 4 -50.48 -10.54 -21.25
CA ARG A 4 -49.20 -9.83 -21.44
C ARG A 4 -49.01 -9.52 -22.92
N LYS A 5 -48.65 -8.28 -23.26
CA LYS A 5 -48.02 -7.95 -24.55
C LYS A 5 -46.58 -7.55 -24.29
N ASN A 6 -45.70 -8.51 -24.52
CA ASN A 6 -44.30 -8.27 -24.87
C ASN A 6 -44.28 -7.42 -26.14
N ILE A 7 -43.59 -6.29 -26.09
CA ILE A 7 -43.01 -5.67 -27.29
C ILE A 7 -41.51 -5.62 -27.03
N ILE A 8 -40.82 -6.60 -27.61
CA ILE A 8 -39.39 -6.56 -27.85
C ILE A 8 -39.21 -5.74 -29.12
N SER A 9 -38.45 -4.65 -29.05
CA SER A 9 -37.83 -4.04 -30.22
C SER A 9 -36.31 -4.13 -30.07
N PRO A 10 -35.59 -4.64 -31.08
CA PRO A 10 -34.17 -4.94 -31.01
C PRO A 10 -33.30 -3.73 -31.36
N ASN A 11 -32.07 -3.74 -30.85
CA ASN A 11 -30.91 -2.98 -31.32
C ASN A 11 -31.03 -1.45 -31.38
N SER A 12 -30.36 -0.79 -30.44
CA SER A 12 -29.46 0.32 -30.76
C SER A 12 -28.52 0.59 -29.58
N ALA A 13 -27.22 0.69 -29.93
CA ALA A 13 -26.15 1.26 -29.11
C ALA A 13 -25.71 0.42 -27.89
N ASN A 14 -24.90 -0.59 -28.22
CA ASN A 14 -23.69 -0.94 -27.47
C ASN A 14 -23.01 0.29 -26.85
N LEU A 15 -23.32 0.63 -25.60
CA LEU A 15 -22.46 1.50 -24.80
C LEU A 15 -21.37 0.62 -24.19
N ILE A 16 -20.43 0.23 -25.06
CA ILE A 16 -19.14 -0.30 -24.64
C ILE A 16 -18.52 0.80 -23.79
N HIS A 17 -18.58 0.63 -22.47
CA HIS A 17 -17.68 1.36 -21.59
C HIS A 17 -16.27 1.03 -22.06
N ASN A 18 -15.62 2.02 -22.67
CA ASN A 18 -14.21 2.01 -22.99
C ASN A 18 -13.43 1.65 -21.72
N LYS A 19 -13.15 0.36 -21.51
CA LYS A 19 -11.96 -0.03 -20.78
C LYS A 19 -10.81 0.46 -21.63
N MET A 20 -10.22 1.58 -21.23
CA MET A 20 -8.89 1.95 -21.71
C MET A 20 -8.01 0.70 -21.61
N PRO A 21 -7.36 0.26 -22.70
CA PRO A 21 -6.32 -0.74 -22.56
C PRO A 21 -5.28 -0.13 -21.63
N ARG A 22 -5.03 -0.77 -20.49
CA ARG A 22 -3.81 -0.54 -19.72
C ARG A 22 -2.67 -0.91 -20.66
N GLN A 23 -2.16 0.08 -21.38
CA GLN A 23 -0.96 -0.08 -22.16
C GLN A 23 0.23 -0.16 -21.21
N GLN A 24 1.05 -1.15 -21.51
CA GLN A 24 2.43 -1.36 -21.07
C GLN A 24 2.60 -2.01 -19.70
N ASP A 25 2.63 -3.33 -19.78
CA ASP A 25 3.66 -4.21 -19.20
C ASP A 25 5.04 -3.53 -19.21
N GLN A 26 5.25 -2.57 -18.30
CA GLN A 26 6.57 -2.31 -17.75
C GLN A 26 6.74 -3.35 -16.65
N SER A 27 7.42 -4.44 -16.96
CA SER A 27 7.94 -5.34 -15.92
C SER A 27 8.69 -4.47 -14.92
N ASP A 28 8.22 -4.41 -13.67
CA ASP A 28 8.88 -3.63 -12.62
C ASP A 28 10.39 -3.97 -12.66
N PRO A 29 11.29 -2.98 -12.86
CA PRO A 29 12.72 -3.26 -13.06
C PRO A 29 13.39 -3.80 -11.79
N ILE A 30 12.75 -3.61 -10.64
CA ILE A 30 13.25 -4.00 -9.33
C ILE A 30 13.28 -5.54 -9.16
N PRO A 31 12.18 -6.30 -9.40
CA PRO A 31 12.22 -7.77 -9.43
C PRO A 31 13.31 -8.34 -10.34
N LEU A 32 13.48 -7.80 -11.55
CA LEU A 32 14.50 -8.25 -12.49
C LEU A 32 15.91 -8.00 -11.96
N LEU A 33 16.15 -6.83 -11.35
CA LEU A 33 17.42 -6.50 -10.72
C LEU A 33 17.74 -7.43 -9.55
N ILE A 34 16.77 -7.72 -8.68
CA ILE A 34 16.95 -8.66 -7.56
C ILE A 34 17.32 -10.05 -8.08
N GLN A 35 16.63 -10.54 -9.11
CA GLN A 35 16.93 -11.83 -9.73
C GLN A 35 18.35 -11.86 -10.32
N GLN A 36 18.78 -10.79 -10.99
CA GLN A 36 20.15 -10.69 -11.51
C GLN A 36 21.18 -10.76 -10.38
N MET A 37 20.96 -10.04 -9.28
CA MET A 37 21.86 -10.07 -8.12
C MET A 37 21.92 -11.46 -7.46
N GLU A 38 20.82 -12.21 -7.44
CA GLU A 38 20.78 -13.60 -6.97
C GLU A 38 21.62 -14.54 -7.84
N THR A 39 21.58 -14.35 -9.16
CA THR A 39 22.38 -15.17 -10.09
C THR A 39 23.87 -14.85 -10.07
N LEU A 40 24.25 -13.61 -9.74
CA LEU A 40 25.65 -13.16 -9.72
C LEU A 40 26.44 -13.65 -8.50
N GLY A 41 25.78 -13.83 -7.34
CA GLY A 41 26.44 -14.28 -6.11
C GLY A 41 27.20 -15.61 -6.27
N PRO A 42 26.57 -16.68 -6.77
CA PRO A 42 27.24 -17.97 -7.02
C PRO A 42 28.42 -17.86 -7.99
N SER A 43 28.30 -17.02 -9.04
CA SER A 43 29.39 -16.81 -9.99
C SER A 43 30.59 -16.12 -9.36
N ILE A 44 30.37 -15.13 -8.47
CA ILE A 44 31.45 -14.46 -7.74
C ILE A 44 32.12 -15.42 -6.77
N ASN A 45 31.35 -16.23 -6.04
CA ASN A 45 31.90 -17.20 -5.10
C ASN A 45 32.73 -18.28 -5.81
N ALA A 46 32.28 -18.77 -6.96
CA ALA A 46 33.05 -19.71 -7.78
C ALA A 46 34.39 -19.13 -8.27
N ILE A 47 34.46 -17.81 -8.50
CA ILE A 47 35.72 -17.12 -8.83
C ILE A 47 36.63 -17.04 -7.59
N ILE A 48 36.09 -16.71 -6.41
CA ILE A 48 36.87 -16.66 -5.15
C ILE A 48 37.51 -18.00 -4.83
N ASP A 49 36.77 -19.09 -5.04
CA ASP A 49 37.21 -20.47 -4.78
C ASP A 49 38.26 -20.97 -5.79
N SER A 50 38.55 -20.21 -6.85
CA SER A 50 39.59 -20.58 -7.82
C SER A 50 41.00 -20.49 -7.20
N ASP A 51 41.78 -21.57 -7.30
CA ASP A 51 43.16 -21.65 -6.80
C ASP A 51 44.17 -20.80 -7.58
N ILE A 52 43.75 -20.22 -8.70
CA ILE A 52 44.64 -19.54 -9.66
C ILE A 52 44.80 -18.05 -9.30
N LEU A 53 43.91 -17.49 -8.47
CA LEU A 53 43.87 -16.05 -8.22
C LEU A 53 44.78 -15.62 -7.06
N PRO A 54 45.49 -14.47 -7.19
CA PRO A 54 46.22 -13.85 -6.10
C PRO A 54 45.30 -13.51 -4.90
N SER A 55 45.86 -13.52 -3.69
CA SER A 55 45.12 -13.22 -2.45
C SER A 55 44.43 -11.85 -2.48
N THR A 56 45.08 -10.82 -3.01
CA THR A 56 44.49 -9.47 -3.18
C THR A 56 43.24 -9.51 -4.04
N THR A 57 43.24 -10.31 -5.10
CA THR A 57 42.09 -10.46 -6.01
C THR A 57 40.95 -11.20 -5.31
N LYS A 58 41.26 -12.26 -4.54
CA LYS A 58 40.26 -12.97 -3.72
C LYS A 58 39.61 -12.05 -2.69
N THR A 59 40.39 -11.21 -2.01
CA THR A 59 39.87 -10.20 -1.06
C THR A 59 38.96 -9.19 -1.76
N ALA A 60 39.34 -8.71 -2.96
CA ALA A 60 38.51 -7.80 -3.74
C ALA A 60 37.17 -8.43 -4.15
N PHE A 61 37.17 -9.67 -4.63
CA PHE A 61 35.94 -10.39 -4.98
C PHE A 61 35.06 -10.70 -3.75
N ALA A 62 35.67 -11.05 -2.61
CA ALA A 62 34.93 -11.23 -1.35
C ALA A 62 34.23 -9.93 -0.91
N ALA A 63 34.94 -8.79 -1.01
CA ALA A 63 34.35 -7.49 -0.72
C ALA A 63 33.20 -7.15 -1.69
N LEU A 64 33.36 -7.44 -2.99
CA LEU A 64 32.30 -7.25 -3.99
C LEU A 64 31.07 -8.13 -3.70
N SER A 65 31.27 -9.39 -3.30
CA SER A 65 30.19 -10.30 -2.91
C SER A 65 29.40 -9.77 -1.71
N ALA A 66 30.12 -9.26 -0.70
CA ALA A 66 29.50 -8.65 0.49
C ALA A 66 28.72 -7.37 0.16
N ILE A 67 29.27 -6.50 -0.71
CA ILE A 67 28.59 -5.30 -1.19
C ILE A 67 27.33 -5.68 -1.97
N LEU A 68 27.43 -6.66 -2.88
CA LEU A 68 26.30 -7.15 -3.66
C LEU A 68 25.16 -7.66 -2.76
N GLY A 69 25.50 -8.45 -1.74
CA GLY A 69 24.55 -8.93 -0.74
C GLY A 69 23.87 -7.77 0.01
N THR A 70 24.65 -6.79 0.45
CA THR A 70 24.12 -5.60 1.13
C THR A 70 23.21 -4.78 0.23
N CYS A 71 23.60 -4.54 -1.02
CA CYS A 71 22.78 -3.81 -1.99
C CYS A 71 21.46 -4.52 -2.24
N LYS A 72 21.46 -5.86 -2.33
CA LYS A 72 20.24 -6.65 -2.50
C LYS A 72 19.30 -6.43 -1.33
N GLU A 73 19.80 -6.54 -0.10
CA GLU A 73 18.99 -6.30 1.11
C GLU A 73 18.40 -4.89 1.14
N VAL A 74 19.20 -3.87 0.79
CA VAL A 74 18.75 -2.47 0.75
C VAL A 74 17.63 -2.29 -0.27
N ILE A 75 17.77 -2.84 -1.48
CA ILE A 75 16.75 -2.75 -2.53
C ILE A 75 15.46 -3.43 -2.09
N VAL A 76 15.54 -4.63 -1.51
CA VAL A 76 14.37 -5.36 -1.02
C VAL A 76 13.66 -4.58 0.08
N ARG A 77 14.40 -4.06 1.07
CA ARG A 77 13.83 -3.24 2.14
C ARG A 77 13.17 -1.97 1.59
N GLN A 78 13.82 -1.30 0.64
CA GLN A 78 13.25 -0.09 0.01
C GLN A 78 11.96 -0.41 -0.74
N GLN A 79 11.90 -1.52 -1.46
CA GLN A 79 10.68 -1.92 -2.18
C GLN A 79 9.53 -2.20 -1.23
N GLN A 80 9.79 -2.90 -0.11
CA GLN A 80 8.78 -3.13 0.93
C GLN A 80 8.31 -1.82 1.55
N GLN A 81 9.24 -0.90 1.85
CA GLN A 81 8.92 0.40 2.39
C GLN A 81 8.07 1.23 1.42
N ASN A 82 8.42 1.26 0.14
CA ASN A 82 7.64 1.95 -0.90
C ASN A 82 6.22 1.40 -1.01
N ALA A 83 6.06 0.07 -0.93
CA ALA A 83 4.74 -0.56 -0.94
C ALA A 83 3.92 -0.17 0.30
N MET A 84 4.55 -0.14 1.48
CA MET A 84 3.91 0.32 2.71
C MET A 84 3.51 1.79 2.64
N ASP A 85 4.37 2.65 2.13
CA ASP A 85 4.10 4.08 2.03
C ASP A 85 3.01 4.37 1.00
N ALA A 86 2.98 3.64 -0.13
CA ALA A 86 1.87 3.70 -1.08
C ALA A 86 0.54 3.27 -0.45
N ALA A 87 0.55 2.20 0.37
CA ALA A 87 -0.64 1.76 1.08
C ALA A 87 -1.12 2.79 2.12
N ARG A 88 -0.20 3.38 2.89
CA ARG A 88 -0.49 4.45 3.86
C ARG A 88 -1.04 5.71 3.18
N GLU A 89 -0.47 6.10 2.05
CA GLU A 89 -0.96 7.25 1.30
C GLU A 89 -2.36 7.01 0.73
N LEU A 90 -2.63 5.79 0.25
CA LEU A 90 -3.96 5.41 -0.18
C LEU A 90 -4.98 5.48 0.98
N GLU A 91 -4.62 4.96 2.15
CA GLU A 91 -5.44 5.06 3.36
C GLU A 91 -5.70 6.52 3.74
N ARG A 92 -4.66 7.36 3.74
CA ARG A 92 -4.75 8.80 4.01
C ARG A 92 -5.66 9.51 3.02
N SER A 93 -5.58 9.19 1.73
CA SER A 93 -6.42 9.79 0.68
C SER A 93 -7.91 9.47 0.81
N ARG A 94 -8.25 8.39 1.53
CA ARG A 94 -9.62 7.94 1.80
C ARG A 94 -10.10 8.28 3.21
N SER A 95 -9.24 8.91 4.01
CA SER A 95 -9.54 9.31 5.38
C SER A 95 -9.98 10.76 5.42
N ILE A 96 -10.93 11.06 6.30
CA ILE A 96 -11.39 12.42 6.58
C ILE A 96 -11.19 12.74 8.06
N VAL A 97 -10.98 14.02 8.38
CA VAL A 97 -10.86 14.49 9.76
C VAL A 97 -12.09 15.33 10.07
N LEU A 98 -12.85 14.92 11.08
CA LEU A 98 -13.99 15.67 11.60
C LEU A 98 -13.56 16.44 12.84
N ILE A 99 -13.80 17.75 12.85
CA ILE A 99 -13.44 18.66 13.95
C ILE A 99 -14.72 19.25 14.53
N GLY A 100 -14.74 19.45 15.85
CA GLY A 100 -15.91 20.03 16.54
C GLY A 100 -17.03 19.02 16.83
N VAL A 101 -16.76 17.72 16.66
CA VAL A 101 -17.68 16.66 17.08
C VAL A 101 -17.60 16.50 18.60
N PRO A 102 -18.73 16.54 19.33
CA PRO A 102 -18.73 16.30 20.77
C PRO A 102 -18.13 14.93 21.13
N GLU A 103 -17.20 14.90 22.09
CA GLU A 103 -16.65 13.65 22.58
C GLU A 103 -17.67 12.91 23.46
N SER A 104 -17.84 11.61 23.25
CA SER A 104 -18.60 10.79 24.20
C SER A 104 -17.90 10.70 25.56
N GLU A 105 -18.69 10.86 26.62
CA GLU A 105 -18.31 10.76 28.04
C GLU A 105 -18.51 9.35 28.62
N ASN A 106 -18.79 8.35 27.78
CA ASN A 106 -19.00 6.99 28.25
C ASN A 106 -17.77 6.48 29.02
N ASN A 107 -17.98 5.83 30.16
CA ASN A 107 -16.87 5.36 31.02
C ASN A 107 -16.05 4.23 30.37
N SER A 108 -16.65 3.45 29.46
CA SER A 108 -15.98 2.34 28.77
C SER A 108 -15.39 2.77 27.42
N ALA A 109 -14.19 2.29 27.09
CA ALA A 109 -13.56 2.56 25.80
C ALA A 109 -14.40 2.05 24.62
N THR A 110 -14.98 0.86 24.75
CA THR A 110 -15.87 0.27 23.74
C THR A 110 -17.16 1.08 23.57
N GLY A 111 -17.74 1.58 24.67
CA GLY A 111 -18.92 2.44 24.62
C GLY A 111 -18.63 3.75 23.88
N ARG A 112 -17.50 4.40 24.21
CA ARG A 112 -17.03 5.59 23.50
C ARG A 112 -16.86 5.34 22.00
N ALA A 113 -16.21 4.25 21.61
CA ALA A 113 -16.00 3.91 20.21
C ALA A 113 -17.33 3.69 19.45
N LYS A 114 -18.32 3.05 20.07
CA LYS A 114 -19.65 2.87 19.47
C LYS A 114 -20.38 4.19 19.28
N GLU A 115 -20.31 5.07 20.27
CA GLU A 115 -20.91 6.41 20.20
C GLU A 115 -20.23 7.28 19.14
N ASP A 116 -18.90 7.19 19.02
CA ASP A 116 -18.15 7.90 17.97
C ASP A 116 -18.57 7.43 16.56
N VAL A 117 -18.70 6.12 16.35
CA VAL A 117 -19.18 5.57 15.07
C VAL A 117 -20.58 6.07 14.75
N ALA A 118 -21.51 6.00 15.71
CA ALA A 118 -22.88 6.47 15.53
C ALA A 118 -22.94 7.98 15.21
N ALA A 119 -22.09 8.80 15.84
CA ALA A 119 -22.00 10.22 15.55
C ALA A 119 -21.47 10.48 14.13
N VAL A 120 -20.46 9.74 13.69
CA VAL A 120 -19.93 9.83 12.31
C VAL A 120 -21.00 9.43 11.29
N GLU A 121 -21.73 8.35 11.52
CA GLU A 121 -22.83 7.91 10.65
C GLU A 121 -23.89 9.00 10.50
N GLN A 122 -24.34 9.62 11.60
CA GLN A 122 -25.30 10.72 11.55
C GLN A 122 -24.80 11.93 10.74
N ILE A 123 -23.50 12.26 10.85
CA ILE A 123 -22.89 13.34 10.07
C ILE A 123 -22.89 12.98 8.58
N LEU A 124 -22.49 11.76 8.23
CA LEU A 124 -22.47 11.29 6.84
C LEU A 124 -23.87 11.26 6.22
N ASP A 125 -24.87 10.78 6.98
CA ASP A 125 -26.28 10.79 6.58
C ASP A 125 -26.78 12.22 6.35
N GLY A 126 -26.45 13.15 7.25
CA GLY A 126 -26.80 14.56 7.11
C GLY A 126 -26.18 15.23 5.89
N LEU A 127 -25.01 14.75 5.45
CA LEU A 127 -24.32 15.19 4.23
C LEU A 127 -24.79 14.44 2.96
N GLY A 128 -25.66 13.44 3.09
CA GLY A 128 -26.11 12.60 1.99
C GLY A 128 -25.01 11.71 1.39
N VAL A 129 -23.95 11.42 2.17
CA VAL A 129 -22.82 10.60 1.72
C VAL A 129 -23.14 9.13 1.95
N GLN A 130 -23.32 8.37 0.88
CA GLN A 130 -23.68 6.95 0.95
C GLN A 130 -22.43 6.06 1.09
N VAL A 131 -21.79 6.10 2.26
CA VAL A 131 -20.63 5.26 2.58
C VAL A 131 -20.69 4.76 4.02
N LEU A 132 -20.10 3.60 4.27
CA LEU A 132 -19.85 3.10 5.63
C LEU A 132 -18.37 3.33 5.96
N PRO A 133 -18.04 4.04 7.05
CA PRO A 133 -16.65 4.19 7.46
C PRO A 133 -16.09 2.83 7.89
N SER A 134 -14.89 2.49 7.41
CA SER A 134 -14.23 1.23 7.79
C SER A 134 -13.69 1.24 9.22
N ALA A 135 -13.30 2.42 9.70
CA ALA A 135 -12.83 2.63 11.06
C ALA A 135 -13.02 4.10 11.46
N VAL A 136 -13.21 4.32 12.76
CA VAL A 136 -13.31 5.65 13.37
C VAL A 136 -12.33 5.71 14.53
N TYR A 137 -11.52 6.76 14.55
CA TYR A 137 -10.51 6.98 15.57
C TYR A 137 -10.63 8.40 16.13
N ARG A 138 -10.48 8.53 17.45
CA ARG A 138 -10.27 9.85 18.06
C ARG A 138 -8.83 10.28 17.84
N MET A 139 -8.65 11.52 17.42
CA MET A 139 -7.34 12.15 17.50
C MET A 139 -6.95 12.30 18.97
N GLY A 140 -5.74 11.87 19.32
CA GLY A 140 -5.23 12.05 20.67
C GLY A 140 -5.18 13.54 21.04
N ARG A 141 -5.31 13.85 22.33
CA ARG A 141 -5.11 15.21 22.82
C ARG A 141 -3.64 15.57 22.66
N ILE A 142 -3.36 16.67 21.98
CA ILE A 142 -2.01 17.23 21.95
C ILE A 142 -1.66 17.55 23.41
N ASN A 143 -0.66 16.86 23.97
CA ASN A 143 -0.16 17.20 25.29
C ASN A 143 0.72 18.46 25.14
N PRO A 144 0.30 19.64 25.60
CA PRO A 144 1.08 20.86 25.43
C PRO A 144 2.44 20.81 26.15
N ALA A 145 2.63 19.87 27.08
CA ALA A 145 3.89 19.63 27.79
C ALA A 145 4.93 18.84 26.98
N HIS A 146 4.58 18.35 25.79
CA HIS A 146 5.50 17.60 24.92
C HIS A 146 5.68 18.34 23.58
N LYS A 147 6.12 19.60 23.66
CA LYS A 147 6.79 20.25 22.53
C LYS A 147 8.22 19.70 22.49
N GLY A 148 8.61 19.19 21.33
CA GLY A 148 9.82 18.39 21.11
C GLY A 148 11.06 18.85 21.90
N SER A 149 11.64 17.88 22.61
CA SER A 149 13.06 17.85 22.95
C SER A 149 13.86 17.39 21.75
#